data_AF-E0UNC9-F1
#
_entry.id   AF-E0UNC9-F1
#
_cell.length_a   1.000
_cell.length_b   1.000
_cell.length_c   1.000
_cell.angle_alpha   90.00
_cell.angle_beta   90.00
_cell.angle_gamma   90.00
#
_symmetry.space_group_name_H-M   'P 1'
#
loop_
_entity.id
_entity.type
_entity.pdbx_description
1 polymer ?
#
loop_
_entity_poly.entity_id
_entity_poly.type
_entity_poly.pdbx_seq_one_letter_code
_entity_poly.pdbx_strand_id
1 'polypeptide(L)' 'MKINLDTDREIIQEAFQVLSKHLDASKVMRFLAICNLDRDDYLQLKEQLFEGETVDSLYEKIQALEKEENF' A
#
# COMPACT_ATOMS: atom_id res chain seq x y z
N MET A 1 17.41 -31.91 -2.66
CA MET A 1 16.95 -30.74 -1.89
C MET A 1 15.84 -30.08 -2.68
N LYS A 2 14.57 -30.18 -2.25
CA LYS A 2 13.47 -29.43 -2.88
C LYS A 2 13.50 -28.04 -2.28
N ILE A 3 14.06 -27.08 -3.01
CA ILE A 3 13.96 -25.67 -2.64
C ILE A 3 12.54 -25.27 -3.03
N ASN A 4 11.66 -25.11 -2.05
CA ASN A 4 10.39 -24.39 -2.28
C ASN A 4 10.81 -22.94 -2.41
N LEU A 5 10.96 -22.48 -3.65
CA LEU A 5 11.06 -21.06 -3.90
C LEU A 5 9.66 -20.49 -3.76
N ASP A 6 9.52 -19.55 -2.83
CA ASP A 6 8.34 -18.72 -2.75
C ASP A 6 8.10 -18.08 -4.12
N THR A 7 6.84 -18.08 -4.53
CA THR A 7 6.43 -17.42 -5.76
C THR A 7 6.66 -15.92 -5.63
N ASP A 8 6.81 -15.22 -6.76
CA ASP A 8 6.80 -13.75 -6.78
C ASP A 8 5.53 -13.20 -6.06
N ARG A 9 4.46 -14.02 -6.00
CA ARG A 9 3.28 -13.76 -5.18
C ARG A 9 3.58 -13.64 -3.70
N GLU A 10 4.13 -14.68 -3.12
CA GLU A 10 4.41 -14.76 -1.69
C GLU A 10 5.44 -13.70 -1.28
N ILE A 11 6.48 -13.49 -2.08
CA ILE A 11 7.54 -12.51 -1.80
C ILE A 11 6.99 -11.08 -1.73
N ILE A 12 6.15 -10.67 -2.68
CA ILE A 12 5.56 -9.33 -2.68
C ILE A 12 4.53 -9.17 -1.54
N GLN A 13 3.79 -10.23 -1.17
CA GLN A 13 2.89 -10.17 -0.02
C GLN A 13 3.64 -9.99 1.29
N GLU A 14 4.77 -10.67 1.46
CA GLU A 14 5.64 -10.51 2.61
C GLU A 14 6.25 -9.10 2.65
N ALA A 15 6.76 -8.62 1.51
CA ALA A 15 7.28 -7.26 1.39
C ALA A 15 6.21 -6.21 1.75
N PHE A 16 4.97 -6.40 1.29
CA PHE A 16 3.85 -5.53 1.64
C PHE A 16 3.58 -5.52 3.14
N GLN A 17 3.52 -6.69 3.80
CA GLN A 17 3.32 -6.77 5.25
C GLN A 17 4.42 -6.06 6.04
N VAL A 18 5.67 -6.12 5.57
CA VAL A 18 6.79 -5.40 6.20
C VAL A 18 6.63 -3.90 5.99
N LEU A 19 6.33 -3.44 4.77
CA LEU A 19 6.17 -2.02 4.47
C LEU A 19 4.99 -1.40 5.24
N SER A 20 3.85 -2.08 5.31
CA SER A 20 2.66 -1.61 6.05
C SER A 20 2.85 -1.51 7.57
N LYS A 21 3.87 -2.16 8.14
CA LYS A 21 4.22 -2.01 9.56
C LYS A 21 5.01 -0.71 9.84
N HIS A 22 5.62 -0.12 8.81
CA HIS A 22 6.58 0.97 8.98
C HIS A 22 6.22 2.23 8.18
N LEU A 23 5.30 2.13 7.24
CA LEU A 23 4.89 3.22 6.36
C LEU A 23 3.37 3.38 6.37
N ASP A 24 2.93 4.64 6.27
CA ASP A 24 1.53 4.96 6.07
C ASP A 24 1.01 4.34 4.76
N ALA A 25 -0.28 3.97 4.73
CA ALA A 25 -0.92 3.34 3.58
C ALA A 25 -0.69 4.10 2.25
N SER A 26 -0.68 5.44 2.29
CA SER A 26 -0.42 6.29 1.12
C SER A 26 0.99 6.11 0.56
N LYS A 27 2.00 5.99 1.43
CA LYS A 27 3.41 5.77 1.06
C LYS A 27 3.62 4.37 0.52
N VAL A 28 2.98 3.36 1.12
CA VAL A 28 3.03 1.97 0.62
C VAL A 28 2.44 1.89 -0.79
N MET A 29 1.28 2.51 -1.04
CA MET A 29 0.67 2.53 -2.38
C MET A 29 1.53 3.26 -3.40
N ARG A 30 2.07 4.42 -3.03
CA ARG A 30 2.96 5.18 -3.91
C ARG A 30 4.20 4.37 -4.28
N PHE A 31 4.77 3.63 -3.32
CA PHE A 31 5.92 2.76 -3.55
C PHE A 31 5.61 1.63 -4.51
N LEU A 32 4.50 0.90 -4.31
CA LEU A 32 4.09 -0.19 -5.20
C LEU A 32 3.90 0.29 -6.65
N ALA A 33 3.25 1.45 -6.82
CA ALA A 33 3.05 2.07 -8.13
C ALA A 33 4.37 2.50 -8.80
N ILE A 34 5.31 3.11 -8.06
CA ILE A 34 6.63 3.52 -8.60
C ILE A 34 7.45 2.29 -9.01
N CYS A 35 7.38 1.21 -8.22
CA CYS A 35 8.10 -0.02 -8.50
C CYS A 35 7.40 -0.89 -9.57
N ASN A 36 6.24 -0.47 -10.11
CA ASN A 36 5.40 -1.27 -10.99
C ASN A 36 5.18 -2.70 -10.44
N LEU A 37 5.09 -2.82 -9.12
CA LEU A 37 4.79 -4.07 -8.41
C LEU A 37 3.28 -4.37 -8.43
N ASP A 38 2.54 -3.60 -9.24
CA ASP A 38 1.12 -3.76 -9.47
C ASP A 38 0.85 -5.17 -9.99
N ARG A 39 0.44 -6.03 -9.06
CA ARG A 39 -0.14 -7.31 -9.38
C ARG A 39 -1.56 -7.13 -9.89
N ASP A 40 -2.00 -8.15 -10.63
CA ASP A 40 -3.28 -8.35 -11.31
C ASP A 40 -4.57 -8.11 -10.49
N ASP A 41 -4.50 -7.66 -9.23
CA ASP A 41 -5.68 -7.37 -8.41
C ASP A 41 -5.52 -6.08 -7.58
N TYR A 42 -5.24 -4.97 -8.28
CA TYR A 42 -5.29 -3.61 -7.74
C TYR A 42 -6.56 -3.35 -6.91
N LEU A 43 -7.67 -4.00 -7.27
CA LEU A 43 -8.96 -3.87 -6.60
C LEU A 43 -8.92 -4.45 -5.19
N GLN A 44 -8.44 -5.70 -5.03
CA GLN A 44 -8.30 -6.33 -3.72
C GLN A 44 -7.33 -5.54 -2.82
N LEU A 45 -6.23 -5.06 -3.37
CA LEU A 45 -5.25 -4.27 -2.63
C LEU A 45 -5.84 -2.93 -2.14
N LYS A 46 -6.57 -2.24 -3.02
CA LYS A 46 -7.26 -0.99 -2.68
C LYS A 46 -8.28 -1.22 -1.55
N GLU A 47 -9.06 -2.30 -1.61
CA GLU A 47 -10.05 -2.61 -0.57
C GLU A 47 -9.40 -2.83 0.81
N GLN A 48 -8.26 -3.53 0.87
CA GLN A 48 -7.56 -3.74 2.15
C GLN A 48 -6.97 -2.46 2.74
N LEU A 49 -6.44 -1.57 1.91
CA LEU A 49 -5.73 -0.39 2.38
C LEU A 49 -6.63 0.77 2.79
N PHE A 50 -7.83 0.81 2.23
CA PHE A 50 -8.84 1.83 2.51
C PHE A 50 -10.07 1.22 3.17
N GLU A 51 -9.91 0.08 3.84
CA GLU A 51 -11.00 -0.56 4.57
C GLU A 51 -11.55 0.39 5.64
N GLY A 52 -12.86 0.65 5.59
CA GLY A 52 -13.53 1.57 6.50
C GLY A 52 -13.33 3.06 6.17
N GLU A 53 -12.58 3.39 5.12
CA GLU A 53 -12.43 4.77 4.65
C GLU A 53 -13.58 5.17 3.71
N THR A 54 -14.04 6.41 3.84
CA THR A 54 -14.97 7.05 2.91
C THR A 54 -14.25 8.09 2.09
N VAL A 55 -14.89 8.58 1.03
CA VAL A 55 -14.35 9.70 0.25
C VAL A 55 -14.09 10.92 1.16
N ASP A 56 -14.98 11.18 2.11
CA ASP A 56 -14.85 12.28 3.06
C ASP A 56 -13.66 12.08 4.01
N SER A 57 -13.47 10.87 4.55
CA SER A 57 -12.33 10.60 5.45
C SER A 57 -10.99 10.72 4.74
N LEU A 58 -10.92 10.29 3.47
CA LEU A 58 -9.72 10.44 2.65
C LEU A 58 -9.46 11.91 2.32
N TYR A 59 -10.52 12.67 2.02
CA TYR A 59 -10.41 14.10 1.74
C TYR A 59 -9.86 14.89 2.93
N GLU A 60 -10.36 14.62 4.14
CA GLU A 60 -9.84 15.26 5.37
C GLU A 60 -8.37 14.92 5.61
N LYS A 61 -7.96 13.66 5.38
CA LYS A 61 -6.56 13.25 5.51
C LYS A 61 -5.64 13.94 4.51
N ILE A 62 -6.12 14.12 3.27
CA ILE A 62 -5.36 14.85 2.24
C ILE A 62 -5.19 16.32 2.65
N GLN A 63 -6.25 16.98 3.10
CA GLN A 63 -6.15 18.37 3.59
C GLN A 63 -5.22 18.52 4.79
N ALA A 64 -5.18 17.54 5.69
CA ALA A 64 -4.26 17.56 6.82
C ALA A 64 -2.79 17.50 6.35
N LEU A 65 -2.48 16.61 5.42
CA LEU A 65 -1.13 16.50 4.83
C LEU A 65 -0.71 17.77 4.08
N GLU A 66 -1.61 18.36 3.29
CA GLU A 66 -1.32 19.61 2.56
C GLU A 66 -1.07 20.82 3.49
N LYS A 67 -1.64 20.80 4.69
CA LYS A 67 -1.35 21.80 5.73
C LYS A 67 -0.01 21.56 6.42
N GLU A 68 0.40 20.30 6.58
CA GLU A 68 1.69 19.93 7.17
C GLU A 68 2.87 20.21 6.21
N GLU A 69 2.69 20.07 4.89
CA GLU A 69 3.74 20.37 3.90
C GLU A 69 3.95 21.87 3.64
N ASN A 70 3.08 22.75 4.14
CA ASN A 70 3.15 24.21 3.98
C ASN A 70 3.83 24.95 5.14
N PHE A 71 4.68 24.28 5.92
CA PHE A 71 5.52 24.88 6.99
C PHE A 71 7.01 24.83 6.68
#